data_AF-A0A327NRK2-F1
#
_entry.id   AF-A0A327NRK2-F1
#
_cell.length_a   1.000
_cell.length_b   1.000
_cell.length_c   1.000
_cell.angle_alpha   90.00
_cell.angle_beta   90.00
_cell.angle_gamma   90.00
#
_symmetry.space_group_name_H-M   'P 1'
#
loop_
_entity.id
_entity.type
_entity.pdbx_description
1 polymer ?
#
loop_
_entity_poly.entity_id
_entity_poly.type
_entity_poly.pdbx_seq_one_letter_code
_entity_poly.pdbx_strand_id
1 'polypeptide(L)'
;MDYFKNLLDLLKIEREEDRNQYRKLTETTSVAERRANGLTWYPIAIRGSEMSRGDYLTVEVERTTHQDIPHQLRFGMPAVFFSNHDPKNDRVEGTVTHQSGNRLKITLRTDELPDWSRDGKLGVEALFDDNSYDEMEAALKQANTLSEKSDNRLISILTGEKSPTFHPETPTRYLPKLNPSQVSAVGKMLTANELAIVHGPPGTGKTTTLVQAIKALIAQDHKKILVVAPSNTAVDLLSEKLHDEGLNVLRVGNPARVSERLMALTLDHKMAEHPYMREAKKLKKQANEFKNMAHKYKRNFGKAERDQRKALFDEAHRIMKEVGSSEQYIIDDLITKAQVITATLVGANHYTVRNLTYHTVVIDEAGQALEPACWIPILKAQKVVLAGDHCQLSPTIKSAEAARKGLSITLLEKCVSLHPEAVSLLDEQYRMHEHIMGYSSQVFYENKVRAHASVARHSLFEGDTSLVFVDTAGCGFDEKLEGTSSTNPEEAALLIKHLTQLVADLSTRYTKQDFPTIAIISPYKQQITILKDQLLSAPELQDYGNKISVNTIDSFQGQERDIVYISMTRSNAEGEIGFLSDIRRMNVAMTRARKKLIIVGDSATLAGFPFYADFIAYSENLNAYQSAWEWM
;
A
#
# COMPACT_ATOMS: atom_id res chain seq x y z
N MET A 1 13.75 -0.33 28.38
CA MET A 1 13.51 1.12 28.11
C MET A 1 12.02 1.39 28.12
N ASP A 2 11.56 2.61 28.45
CA ASP A 2 10.12 2.94 28.39
C ASP A 2 9.59 3.05 26.95
N TYR A 3 10.51 3.18 25.98
CA TYR A 3 10.23 3.32 24.54
C TYR A 3 9.26 2.26 23.99
N PHE A 4 9.63 0.98 24.10
CA PHE A 4 8.84 -0.13 23.54
C PHE A 4 7.56 -0.38 24.33
N LYS A 5 7.54 -0.09 25.64
CA LYS A 5 6.34 -0.18 26.47
C LYS A 5 5.29 0.83 26.02
N ASN A 6 5.69 2.07 25.79
CA ASN A 6 4.81 3.11 25.26
C ASN A 6 4.26 2.71 23.88
N LEU A 7 5.10 2.25 22.95
CA LEU A 7 4.64 1.78 21.64
C LEU A 7 3.65 0.62 21.72
N LEU A 8 3.86 -0.33 22.65
CA LEU A 8 2.93 -1.43 22.89
C LEU A 8 1.57 -0.91 23.37
N ASP A 9 1.54 0.07 24.26
CA ASP A 9 0.29 0.63 24.77
C ASP A 9 -0.45 1.46 23.71
N LEU A 10 0.27 2.22 22.88
CA LEU A 10 -0.33 2.90 21.72
C LEU A 10 -0.92 1.91 20.71
N LEU A 11 -0.21 0.81 20.44
CA LEU A 11 -0.69 -0.24 19.54
C LEU A 11 -1.96 -0.92 20.07
N LYS A 12 -2.07 -1.13 21.38
CA LYS A 12 -3.29 -1.67 22.01
C LYS A 12 -4.48 -0.73 21.85
N ILE A 13 -4.29 0.58 22.09
CA ILE A 13 -5.35 1.59 21.92
C ILE A 13 -5.82 1.60 20.46
N GLU A 14 -4.89 1.56 19.51
CA GLU A 14 -5.20 1.51 18.08
C GLU A 14 -5.97 0.23 17.71
N ARG A 15 -5.48 -0.94 18.15
CA ARG A 15 -6.15 -2.24 17.90
C ARG A 15 -7.57 -2.25 18.44
N GLU A 16 -7.78 -1.72 19.64
CA GLU A 16 -9.10 -1.69 20.27
C GLU A 16 -10.07 -0.78 19.51
N GLU A 17 -9.64 0.39 19.09
CA GLU A 17 -10.47 1.31 18.31
C GLU A 17 -10.80 0.73 16.92
N ASP A 18 -9.81 0.18 16.20
CA ASP A 18 -10.02 -0.46 14.90
C ASP A 18 -10.99 -1.65 15.01
N ARG A 19 -10.85 -2.47 16.05
CA ARG A 19 -11.78 -3.57 16.35
C ARG A 19 -13.18 -3.07 16.67
N ASN A 20 -13.32 -1.96 17.40
CA ASN A 20 -14.62 -1.36 17.72
C ASN A 20 -15.29 -0.78 16.47
N GLN A 21 -14.54 -0.12 15.59
CA GLN A 21 -15.04 0.36 14.29
C GLN A 21 -15.48 -0.79 13.40
N TYR A 22 -14.69 -1.87 13.33
CA TYR A 22 -15.05 -3.09 12.60
C TYR A 22 -16.34 -3.70 13.16
N ARG A 23 -16.47 -3.87 14.49
CA ARG A 23 -17.70 -4.40 15.12
C ARG A 23 -18.93 -3.57 14.79
N LYS A 24 -18.84 -2.23 14.89
CA LYS A 24 -19.92 -1.33 14.50
C LYS A 24 -20.34 -1.56 13.05
N LEU A 25 -19.36 -1.68 12.14
CA LEU A 25 -19.62 -1.95 10.72
C LEU A 25 -20.20 -3.33 10.45
N THR A 26 -19.84 -4.37 11.21
CA THR A 26 -20.28 -5.75 10.91
C THR A 26 -21.54 -6.19 11.64
N GLU A 27 -21.73 -5.78 12.90
CA GLU A 27 -22.84 -6.26 13.74
C GLU A 27 -24.16 -5.54 13.44
N THR A 28 -24.09 -4.28 13.02
CA THR A 28 -25.28 -3.42 12.83
C THR A 28 -25.76 -3.33 11.39
N THR A 29 -25.00 -3.86 10.43
CA THR A 29 -25.30 -3.71 8.99
C THR A 29 -25.69 -5.02 8.33
N SER A 30 -26.57 -4.91 7.33
CA SER A 30 -27.02 -6.02 6.50
C SER A 30 -25.90 -6.55 5.59
N VAL A 31 -26.00 -7.80 5.12
CA VAL A 31 -25.04 -8.37 4.15
C VAL A 31 -24.93 -7.51 2.88
N ALA A 32 -26.02 -6.85 2.47
CA ALA A 32 -26.03 -5.94 1.33
C ALA A 32 -25.17 -4.68 1.58
N GLU A 33 -25.26 -4.09 2.77
CA GLU A 33 -24.43 -2.94 3.18
C GLU A 33 -22.97 -3.35 3.37
N ARG A 34 -22.69 -4.50 4.00
CA ARG A 34 -21.32 -5.02 4.13
C ARG A 34 -20.66 -5.27 2.77
N ARG A 35 -21.44 -5.76 1.80
CA ARG A 35 -21.01 -5.88 0.41
C ARG A 35 -20.74 -4.52 -0.24
N ALA A 36 -21.63 -3.54 -0.07
CA ALA A 36 -21.45 -2.19 -0.59
C ALA A 36 -20.20 -1.50 0.01
N ASN A 37 -19.87 -1.81 1.27
CA ASN A 37 -18.65 -1.38 1.96
C ASN A 37 -17.41 -2.21 1.59
N GLY A 38 -17.55 -3.22 0.73
CA GLY A 38 -16.46 -4.06 0.25
C GLY A 38 -15.95 -5.09 1.26
N LEU A 39 -16.65 -5.34 2.36
CA LEU A 39 -16.25 -6.31 3.40
C LEU A 39 -16.66 -7.75 3.04
N THR A 40 -17.65 -7.91 2.17
CA THR A 40 -18.28 -9.22 1.91
C THR A 40 -18.46 -9.47 0.42
N TRP A 41 -18.07 -10.67 -0.04
CA TRP A 41 -18.53 -11.24 -1.30
C TRP A 41 -19.81 -12.04 -1.05
N TYR A 42 -20.93 -11.61 -1.65
CA TYR A 42 -22.21 -12.28 -1.56
C TYR A 42 -23.10 -11.90 -2.76
N PRO A 43 -23.83 -12.83 -3.38
CA PRO A 43 -23.66 -14.28 -3.29
C PRO A 43 -22.35 -14.74 -3.98
N ILE A 44 -21.87 -15.92 -3.58
CA ILE A 44 -20.77 -16.63 -4.26
C ILE A 44 -21.20 -18.05 -4.69
N ALA A 45 -20.45 -18.63 -5.61
CA ALA A 45 -20.56 -20.03 -6.01
C ALA A 45 -19.25 -20.77 -5.72
N ILE A 46 -19.32 -22.01 -5.20
CA ILE A 46 -18.16 -22.89 -5.07
C ILE A 46 -17.79 -23.43 -6.45
N ARG A 47 -16.52 -23.31 -6.84
CA ARG A 47 -15.96 -23.84 -8.10
C ARG A 47 -15.12 -25.10 -7.90
N GLY A 48 -14.59 -25.30 -6.70
CA GLY A 48 -13.85 -26.50 -6.35
C GLY A 48 -13.40 -26.48 -4.89
N SER A 49 -12.86 -27.60 -4.43
CA SER A 49 -12.17 -27.67 -3.16
C SER A 49 -10.99 -28.66 -3.22
N GLU A 50 -9.94 -28.38 -2.46
CA GLU A 50 -8.71 -29.16 -2.41
C GLU A 50 -8.12 -29.15 -0.99
N MET A 51 -7.37 -30.19 -0.61
CA MET A 51 -6.72 -30.24 0.70
C MET A 51 -5.38 -29.49 0.67
N SER A 52 -5.17 -28.62 1.66
CA SER A 52 -3.95 -27.84 1.88
C SER A 52 -2.98 -28.54 2.84
N ARG A 53 -1.83 -27.90 3.11
CA ARG A 53 -0.91 -28.30 4.18
C ARG A 53 -1.63 -28.27 5.54
N GLY A 54 -1.47 -29.34 6.33
CA GLY A 54 -2.02 -29.43 7.69
C GLY A 54 -3.49 -29.88 7.79
N ASP A 55 -3.99 -30.64 6.80
CA ASP A 55 -5.38 -31.16 6.75
C ASP A 55 -6.49 -30.10 6.70
N TYR A 56 -6.14 -28.86 6.33
CA TYR A 56 -7.13 -27.79 6.11
C TYR A 56 -7.69 -27.82 4.68
N LEU A 57 -9.01 -27.69 4.57
CA LEU A 57 -9.72 -27.62 3.30
C LEU A 57 -9.57 -26.24 2.66
N THR A 58 -9.15 -26.19 1.41
CA THR A 58 -9.17 -24.98 0.58
C THR A 58 -10.35 -25.02 -0.37
N VAL A 59 -11.17 -23.98 -0.36
CA VAL A 59 -12.36 -23.84 -1.21
C VAL A 59 -12.13 -22.73 -2.22
N GLU A 60 -12.27 -23.05 -3.50
CA GLU A 60 -12.29 -22.07 -4.58
C GLU A 60 -13.73 -21.58 -4.77
N VAL A 61 -13.92 -20.27 -4.65
CA VAL A 61 -15.20 -19.59 -4.78
C VAL A 61 -15.13 -18.51 -5.86
N GLU A 62 -16.27 -18.23 -6.49
CA GLU A 62 -16.42 -17.18 -7.48
C GLU A 62 -17.61 -16.28 -7.13
N ARG A 63 -17.40 -14.97 -7.24
CA ARG A 63 -18.48 -13.98 -7.11
C ARG A 63 -19.25 -13.89 -8.43
N THR A 64 -20.53 -14.28 -8.39
CA THR A 64 -21.37 -14.39 -9.60
C THR A 64 -22.07 -13.10 -9.98
N THR A 65 -22.25 -12.16 -9.04
CA THR A 65 -22.92 -10.88 -9.26
C THR A 65 -22.20 -9.74 -8.54
N HIS A 66 -22.48 -8.49 -8.92
CA HIS A 66 -21.87 -7.29 -8.34
C HIS A 66 -20.34 -7.25 -8.49
N GLN A 67 -19.82 -7.74 -9.62
CA GLN A 67 -18.38 -7.85 -9.91
C GLN A 67 -17.67 -6.48 -9.99
N ASP A 68 -18.47 -5.43 -10.18
CA ASP A 68 -18.09 -4.03 -10.21
C ASP A 68 -17.83 -3.42 -8.82
N ILE A 69 -18.33 -4.03 -7.74
CA ILE A 69 -18.16 -3.49 -6.38
C ILE A 69 -16.77 -3.82 -5.85
N PRO A 70 -15.93 -2.81 -5.53
CA PRO A 70 -14.62 -3.00 -4.93
C PRO A 70 -14.71 -3.70 -3.56
N HIS A 71 -13.69 -4.47 -3.21
CA HIS A 71 -13.66 -5.23 -1.95
C HIS A 71 -12.29 -5.21 -1.28
N GLN A 72 -12.27 -5.58 -0.01
CA GLN A 72 -11.08 -5.58 0.85
C GLN A 72 -10.44 -6.96 1.00
N LEU A 73 -11.13 -8.03 0.58
CA LEU A 73 -10.64 -9.41 0.61
C LEU A 73 -9.34 -9.53 -0.20
N ARG A 74 -8.25 -9.89 0.50
CA ARG A 74 -6.89 -9.99 -0.02
C ARG A 74 -6.20 -11.23 0.53
N PHE A 75 -5.13 -11.67 -0.11
CA PHE A 75 -4.31 -12.77 0.40
C PHE A 75 -3.85 -12.56 1.85
N GLY A 76 -3.82 -13.64 2.62
CA GLY A 76 -3.43 -13.65 4.03
C GLY A 76 -4.51 -13.09 4.96
N MET A 77 -5.57 -12.47 4.43
CA MET A 77 -6.65 -11.93 5.24
C MET A 77 -7.44 -13.05 5.91
N PRO A 78 -7.64 -12.98 7.24
CA PRO A 78 -8.62 -13.80 7.93
C PRO A 78 -10.01 -13.52 7.35
N ALA A 79 -10.75 -14.57 7.04
CA ALA A 79 -12.07 -14.46 6.46
C ALA A 79 -13.00 -15.56 6.99
N VAL A 80 -14.29 -15.36 6.85
CA VAL A 80 -15.31 -16.34 7.17
C VAL A 80 -16.06 -16.72 5.92
N PHE A 81 -16.14 -18.02 5.67
CA PHE A 81 -17.08 -18.61 4.74
C PHE A 81 -18.40 -18.84 5.48
N PHE A 82 -19.51 -18.33 4.97
CA PHE A 82 -20.81 -18.40 5.65
C PHE A 82 -21.98 -18.68 4.71
N SER A 83 -23.10 -19.15 5.28
CA SER A 83 -24.42 -19.16 4.65
C SER A 83 -25.31 -18.06 5.24
N ASN A 84 -26.05 -17.37 4.39
CA ASN A 84 -27.03 -16.36 4.84
C ASN A 84 -28.39 -16.98 5.24
N HIS A 85 -28.50 -18.32 5.30
CA HIS A 85 -29.67 -19.02 5.83
C HIS A 85 -29.70 -18.98 7.36
N ASP A 86 -28.60 -19.33 8.04
CA ASP A 86 -28.37 -19.04 9.46
C ASP A 86 -27.03 -18.29 9.65
N PRO A 87 -27.02 -16.95 9.49
CA PRO A 87 -25.79 -16.15 9.54
C PRO A 87 -25.05 -16.20 10.87
N LYS A 88 -25.65 -16.74 11.94
CA LYS A 88 -25.02 -16.83 13.26
C LYS A 88 -24.23 -18.12 13.42
N ASN A 89 -24.76 -19.24 12.91
CA ASN A 89 -24.19 -20.57 13.14
C ASN A 89 -23.53 -21.16 11.88
N ASP A 90 -24.00 -20.83 10.68
CA ASP A 90 -23.46 -21.35 9.43
C ASP A 90 -22.23 -20.56 8.99
N ARG A 91 -21.15 -20.68 9.76
CA ARG A 91 -19.90 -19.93 9.57
C ARG A 91 -18.70 -20.81 9.84
N VAL A 92 -17.69 -20.74 8.98
CA VAL A 92 -16.37 -21.35 9.22
C VAL A 92 -15.29 -20.34 8.90
N GLU A 93 -14.39 -20.14 9.84
CA GLU A 93 -13.21 -19.29 9.67
C GLU A 93 -12.17 -19.93 8.76
N GLY A 94 -11.45 -19.08 8.06
CA GLY A 94 -10.34 -19.44 7.20
C GLY A 94 -9.44 -18.27 6.90
N THR A 95 -8.50 -18.50 6.00
CA THR A 95 -7.57 -17.49 5.49
C THR A 95 -7.63 -17.47 3.98
N VAL A 96 -7.72 -16.29 3.39
CA VAL A 96 -7.68 -16.13 1.93
C VAL A 96 -6.29 -16.49 1.43
N THR A 97 -6.17 -17.56 0.65
CA THR A 97 -4.89 -18.05 0.10
C THR A 97 -4.68 -17.68 -1.36
N HIS A 98 -5.71 -17.23 -2.05
CA HIS A 98 -5.59 -16.66 -3.38
C HIS A 98 -6.75 -15.72 -3.67
N GLN A 99 -6.50 -14.63 -4.39
CA GLN A 99 -7.55 -13.79 -4.94
C GLN A 99 -7.10 -13.29 -6.31
N SER A 100 -7.95 -13.47 -7.32
CA SER A 100 -7.69 -13.03 -8.68
C SER A 100 -9.01 -12.74 -9.38
N GLY A 101 -9.22 -11.48 -9.77
CA GLY A 101 -10.49 -11.02 -10.33
C GLY A 101 -11.68 -11.41 -9.44
N ASN A 102 -12.64 -12.12 -10.01
CA ASN A 102 -13.85 -12.59 -9.33
C ASN A 102 -13.69 -13.95 -8.64
N ARG A 103 -12.48 -14.53 -8.62
CA ARG A 103 -12.19 -15.80 -7.97
C ARG A 103 -11.35 -15.62 -6.72
N LEU A 104 -11.65 -16.43 -5.71
CA LEU A 104 -10.97 -16.43 -4.43
C LEU A 104 -10.80 -17.86 -3.95
N LYS A 105 -9.64 -18.17 -3.36
CA LYS A 105 -9.43 -19.40 -2.59
C LYS A 105 -9.34 -19.05 -1.12
N ILE A 106 -10.12 -19.75 -0.30
CA ILE A 106 -10.09 -19.64 1.16
C ILE A 106 -9.72 -21.00 1.76
N THR A 107 -8.69 -21.04 2.57
CA THR A 107 -8.33 -22.22 3.37
C THR A 107 -9.06 -22.16 4.70
N LEU A 108 -10.05 -23.02 4.86
CA LEU A 108 -10.92 -23.12 6.04
C LEU A 108 -10.25 -23.92 7.14
N ARG A 109 -10.56 -23.58 8.40
CA ARG A 109 -10.11 -24.29 9.60
C ARG A 109 -10.92 -25.57 9.85
N THR A 110 -11.19 -26.33 8.80
CA THR A 110 -11.92 -27.60 8.80
C THR A 110 -11.35 -28.53 7.71
N ASP A 111 -11.58 -29.82 7.85
CA ASP A 111 -11.13 -30.88 6.95
C ASP A 111 -12.16 -31.27 5.88
N GLU A 112 -13.44 -30.92 6.06
CA GLU A 112 -14.52 -31.20 5.12
C GLU A 112 -15.43 -29.98 4.87
N LEU A 113 -16.12 -29.94 3.72
CA LEU A 113 -17.08 -28.87 3.44
C LEU A 113 -18.27 -29.01 4.39
N PRO A 114 -18.67 -27.94 5.11
CA PRO A 114 -19.83 -28.00 5.98
C PRO A 114 -21.11 -28.38 5.21
N ASP A 115 -22.03 -29.12 5.83
CA ASP A 115 -23.25 -29.60 5.16
C ASP A 115 -24.09 -28.44 4.58
N TRP A 116 -24.21 -27.34 5.32
CA TRP A 116 -24.92 -26.12 4.92
C TRP A 116 -24.33 -25.44 3.68
N SER A 117 -23.10 -25.78 3.28
CA SER A 117 -22.47 -25.23 2.07
C SER A 117 -23.20 -25.62 0.78
N ARG A 118 -24.11 -26.59 0.85
CA ARG A 118 -24.92 -27.07 -0.28
C ARG A 118 -26.23 -26.31 -0.46
N ASP A 119 -26.65 -25.54 0.54
CA ASP A 119 -27.98 -24.92 0.59
C ASP A 119 -28.04 -23.55 -0.14
N GLY A 120 -26.90 -23.06 -0.62
CA GLY A 120 -26.81 -21.79 -1.35
C GLY A 120 -26.74 -20.56 -0.43
N LYS A 121 -26.94 -19.36 -1.01
CA LYS A 121 -26.76 -18.06 -0.32
C LYS A 121 -25.45 -17.95 0.46
N LEU A 122 -24.37 -18.41 -0.17
CA LEU A 122 -23.05 -18.42 0.42
C LEU A 122 -22.40 -17.05 0.30
N GLY A 123 -21.49 -16.74 1.22
CA GLY A 123 -20.63 -15.58 1.14
C GLY A 123 -19.27 -15.80 1.77
N VAL A 124 -18.33 -14.92 1.44
CA VAL A 124 -17.06 -14.76 2.16
C VAL A 124 -17.02 -13.36 2.73
N GLU A 125 -16.78 -13.25 4.03
CA GLU A 125 -16.68 -12.00 4.78
C GLU A 125 -15.27 -11.83 5.32
N ALA A 126 -14.68 -10.66 5.12
CA ALA A 126 -13.40 -10.29 5.72
C ALA A 126 -13.56 -10.20 7.24
N LEU A 127 -12.67 -10.87 7.98
CA LEU A 127 -12.56 -10.70 9.42
C LEU A 127 -11.60 -9.55 9.76
N PHE A 128 -11.66 -9.11 11.02
CA PHE A 128 -10.66 -8.20 11.58
C PHE A 128 -9.26 -8.80 11.49
N ASP A 129 -8.28 -8.00 11.08
CA ASP A 129 -6.89 -8.44 10.88
C ASP A 129 -6.10 -8.43 12.18
N ASP A 130 -6.41 -9.37 13.08
CA ASP A 130 -5.66 -9.54 14.33
C ASP A 130 -4.18 -9.89 14.09
N ASN A 131 -3.87 -10.59 12.99
CA ASN A 131 -2.53 -11.08 12.70
C ASN A 131 -1.53 -9.92 12.54
N SER A 132 -1.88 -8.86 11.81
CA SER A 132 -0.99 -7.70 11.66
C SER A 132 -0.64 -7.06 13.02
N TYR A 133 -1.60 -6.95 13.94
CA TYR A 133 -1.36 -6.45 15.29
C TYR A 133 -0.53 -7.41 16.14
N ASP A 134 -0.79 -8.71 16.06
CA ASP A 134 -0.05 -9.73 16.79
C ASP A 134 1.44 -9.76 16.36
N GLU A 135 1.71 -9.63 15.07
CA GLU A 135 3.07 -9.56 14.51
C GLU A 135 3.82 -8.30 14.98
N MET A 136 3.14 -7.15 14.97
CA MET A 136 3.69 -5.90 15.51
C MET A 136 3.97 -6.00 17.02
N GLU A 137 3.04 -6.57 17.79
CA GLU A 137 3.18 -6.76 19.23
C GLU A 137 4.34 -7.71 19.56
N ALA A 138 4.46 -8.82 18.83
CA ALA A 138 5.55 -9.77 18.97
C ALA A 138 6.91 -9.12 18.70
N ALA A 139 7.03 -8.34 17.62
CA ALA A 139 8.24 -7.60 17.30
C ALA A 139 8.62 -6.61 18.41
N LEU A 140 7.67 -5.81 18.92
CA LEU A 140 7.94 -4.87 20.00
C LEU A 140 8.38 -5.56 21.31
N LYS A 141 7.78 -6.69 21.67
CA LYS A 141 8.19 -7.49 22.84
C LYS A 141 9.61 -8.05 22.67
N GLN A 142 9.93 -8.52 21.47
CA GLN A 142 11.27 -9.00 21.14
C GLN A 142 12.29 -7.85 21.20
N ALA A 143 11.97 -6.70 20.62
CA ALA A 143 12.81 -5.51 20.65
C ALA A 143 13.08 -5.03 22.08
N ASN A 144 12.04 -4.98 22.95
CA ASN A 144 12.22 -4.65 24.35
C ASN A 144 13.17 -5.62 25.06
N THR A 145 12.98 -6.93 24.84
CA THR A 145 13.83 -7.97 25.44
C THR A 145 15.29 -7.84 24.99
N LEU A 146 15.51 -7.58 23.69
CA LEU A 146 16.85 -7.39 23.14
C LEU A 146 17.48 -6.10 23.66
N SER A 147 16.71 -5.03 23.83
CA SER A 147 17.18 -3.76 24.38
C SER A 147 17.64 -3.87 25.84
N GLU A 148 17.08 -4.81 26.60
CA GLU A 148 17.43 -5.04 28.02
C GLU A 148 18.60 -6.04 28.19
N LYS A 149 18.68 -7.07 27.33
CA LYS A 149 19.64 -8.18 27.46
C LYS A 149 20.93 -8.00 26.69
N SER A 150 20.87 -7.31 25.57
CA SER A 150 21.99 -7.14 24.65
C SER A 150 22.17 -5.66 24.34
N ASP A 151 23.41 -5.19 24.28
CA ASP A 151 23.70 -3.87 23.72
C ASP A 151 23.53 -3.93 22.19
N ASN A 152 22.29 -4.16 21.74
CA ASN A 152 21.97 -4.21 20.32
C ASN A 152 22.09 -2.79 19.77
N ARG A 153 23.24 -2.55 19.15
CA ARG A 153 23.64 -1.25 18.64
C ARG A 153 22.61 -0.64 17.68
N LEU A 154 21.98 -1.44 16.81
CA LEU A 154 20.96 -0.94 15.89
C LEU A 154 19.73 -0.44 16.65
N ILE A 155 19.27 -1.17 17.67
CA ILE A 155 18.16 -0.74 18.52
C ILE A 155 18.49 0.59 19.20
N SER A 156 19.64 0.67 19.88
CA SER A 156 20.07 1.90 20.57
C SER A 156 20.24 3.09 19.63
N ILE A 157 20.64 2.88 18.38
CA ILE A 157 20.68 3.97 17.38
C ILE A 157 19.26 4.41 17.03
N LEU A 158 18.38 3.49 16.67
CA LEU A 158 17.02 3.82 16.25
C LEU A 158 16.17 4.43 17.37
N THR A 159 16.46 4.13 18.64
CA THR A 159 15.81 4.74 19.81
C THR A 159 16.49 6.03 20.30
N GLY A 160 17.59 6.45 19.68
CA GLY A 160 18.28 7.72 19.95
C GLY A 160 19.32 7.69 21.08
N GLU A 161 19.70 6.52 21.59
CA GLU A 161 20.72 6.37 22.63
C GLU A 161 22.15 6.44 22.09
N LYS A 162 22.36 6.10 20.82
CA LYS A 162 23.66 6.11 20.13
C LYS A 162 23.54 6.75 18.75
N SER A 163 24.63 7.30 18.24
CA SER A 163 24.71 7.81 16.86
C SER A 163 25.15 6.72 15.88
N PRO A 164 24.65 6.74 14.64
CA PRO A 164 25.12 5.87 13.58
C PRO A 164 26.57 6.18 13.19
N THR A 165 27.25 5.17 12.63
CA THR A 165 28.63 5.30 12.18
C THR A 165 28.77 4.97 10.69
N PHE A 166 29.86 5.46 10.09
CA PHE A 166 30.12 5.34 8.66
C PHE A 166 31.55 4.86 8.43
N HIS A 167 31.73 3.95 7.47
CA HIS A 167 33.04 3.57 6.96
C HIS A 167 33.72 4.77 6.28
N PRO A 168 35.04 4.95 6.48
CA PRO A 168 35.78 6.09 5.93
C PRO A 168 35.97 6.01 4.42
N GLU A 169 35.97 4.80 3.84
CA GLU A 169 36.14 4.60 2.41
C GLU A 169 34.79 4.69 1.70
N THR A 170 34.64 5.69 0.82
CA THR A 170 33.51 5.75 -0.09
C THR A 170 33.87 5.01 -1.38
N PRO A 171 33.20 3.91 -1.73
CA PRO A 171 33.45 3.24 -3.00
C PRO A 171 33.11 4.21 -4.13
N THR A 172 34.10 4.60 -4.94
CA THR A 172 33.86 5.39 -6.15
C THR A 172 33.18 4.49 -7.17
N ARG A 173 31.86 4.64 -7.33
CA ARG A 173 31.08 3.91 -8.33
C ARG A 173 30.49 4.87 -9.33
N TYR A 174 30.77 4.61 -10.60
CA TYR A 174 30.15 5.34 -11.69
C TYR A 174 28.70 4.87 -11.87
N LEU A 175 27.75 5.75 -11.54
CA LEU A 175 26.31 5.52 -11.64
C LEU A 175 25.71 6.51 -12.65
N PRO A 176 25.83 6.26 -13.97
CA PRO A 176 25.50 7.24 -15.01
C PRO A 176 24.02 7.62 -15.06
N LYS A 177 23.13 6.79 -14.49
CA LYS A 177 21.69 7.02 -14.47
C LYS A 177 21.25 7.99 -13.35
N LEU A 178 22.16 8.37 -12.46
CA LEU A 178 21.84 9.12 -11.25
C LEU A 178 22.42 10.54 -11.30
N ASN A 179 21.68 11.48 -10.74
CA ASN A 179 22.17 12.85 -10.53
C ASN A 179 23.10 12.92 -9.29
N PRO A 180 23.75 14.07 -9.03
CA PRO A 180 24.69 14.19 -7.91
C PRO A 180 24.11 13.91 -6.51
N SER A 181 22.88 14.35 -6.21
CA SER A 181 22.26 14.10 -4.90
C SER A 181 21.91 12.63 -4.70
N GLN A 182 21.44 11.96 -5.75
CA GLN A 182 21.20 10.52 -5.75
C GLN A 182 22.51 9.71 -5.61
N VAL A 183 23.59 10.11 -6.31
CA VAL A 183 24.92 9.47 -6.16
C VAL A 183 25.43 9.62 -4.73
N SER A 184 25.30 10.81 -4.14
CA SER A 184 25.65 11.07 -2.73
C SER A 184 24.85 10.18 -1.77
N ALA A 185 23.54 10.05 -1.99
CA ALA A 185 22.68 9.17 -1.21
C ALA A 185 23.11 7.70 -1.30
N VAL A 186 23.44 7.19 -2.50
CA VAL A 186 23.99 5.84 -2.69
C VAL A 186 25.31 5.68 -1.94
N GLY A 187 26.21 6.65 -2.03
CA GLY A 187 27.48 6.64 -1.30
C GLY A 187 27.28 6.53 0.21
N LYS A 188 26.39 7.34 0.78
CA LYS A 188 26.06 7.29 2.22
C LYS A 188 25.44 5.95 2.63
N MET A 189 24.59 5.38 1.78
CA MET A 189 24.04 4.03 2.01
C MET A 189 25.12 2.96 2.00
N LEU A 190 26.16 3.06 1.17
CA LEU A 190 27.27 2.09 1.14
C LEU A 190 28.15 2.20 2.38
N THR A 191 28.43 3.43 2.85
CA THR A 191 29.32 3.67 3.98
C THR A 191 28.65 3.48 5.34
N ALA A 192 27.33 3.64 5.46
CA ALA A 192 26.64 3.47 6.73
C ALA A 192 26.82 2.06 7.32
N ASN A 193 27.15 1.98 8.61
CA ASN A 193 27.27 0.70 9.32
C ASN A 193 25.91 0.20 9.79
N GLU A 194 25.09 1.10 10.35
CA GLU A 194 23.81 0.73 10.96
C GLU A 194 22.59 1.42 10.32
N LEU A 195 22.66 2.72 10.04
CA LEU A 195 21.51 3.51 9.57
C LEU A 195 21.91 4.43 8.42
N ALA A 196 21.14 4.37 7.33
CA ALA A 196 21.12 5.40 6.30
C ALA A 196 19.68 5.81 6.02
N ILE A 197 19.46 7.10 5.75
CA ILE A 197 18.14 7.65 5.46
C ILE A 197 18.16 8.34 4.09
N VAL A 198 17.25 7.96 3.21
CA VAL A 198 17.00 8.65 1.94
C VAL A 198 15.68 9.41 2.04
N HIS A 199 15.77 10.73 2.19
CA HIS A 199 14.61 11.60 2.12
C HIS A 199 14.35 11.95 0.66
N GLY A 200 13.29 11.38 0.09
CA GLY A 200 12.94 11.55 -1.32
C GLY A 200 11.62 12.28 -1.50
N PRO A 201 11.63 13.62 -1.64
CA PRO A 201 10.47 14.43 -2.02
C PRO A 201 9.80 13.96 -3.33
N PRO A 202 8.57 14.41 -3.64
CA PRO A 202 7.85 14.01 -4.85
C PRO A 202 8.66 14.21 -6.13
N GLY A 203 8.70 13.18 -6.98
CA GLY A 203 9.34 13.26 -8.30
C GLY A 203 10.87 13.18 -8.31
N THR A 204 11.53 13.00 -7.16
CA THR A 204 13.01 13.01 -7.04
C THR A 204 13.70 11.70 -7.40
N GLY A 205 12.95 10.68 -7.81
CA GLY A 205 13.52 9.38 -8.21
C GLY A 205 13.99 8.50 -7.05
N LYS A 206 13.35 8.61 -5.87
CA LYS A 206 13.61 7.78 -4.67
C LYS A 206 13.77 6.28 -5.01
N THR A 207 12.77 5.69 -5.67
CA THR A 207 12.80 4.26 -6.05
C THR A 207 13.98 3.94 -6.99
N THR A 208 14.29 4.83 -7.93
CA THR A 208 15.45 4.65 -8.84
C THR A 208 16.77 4.66 -8.06
N THR A 209 16.88 5.57 -7.09
CA THR A 209 18.04 5.67 -6.18
C THR A 209 18.20 4.40 -5.35
N LEU A 210 17.12 3.91 -4.74
CA LEU A 210 17.13 2.68 -3.94
C LEU A 210 17.54 1.46 -4.76
N VAL A 211 17.02 1.33 -5.98
CA VAL A 211 17.35 0.21 -6.87
C VAL A 211 18.84 0.18 -7.17
N GLN A 212 19.44 1.33 -7.52
CA GLN A 212 20.88 1.42 -7.76
C GLN A 212 21.70 1.19 -6.47
N ALA A 213 21.21 1.67 -5.32
CA ALA A 213 21.87 1.46 -4.04
C ALA A 213 21.86 -0.02 -3.61
N ILE A 214 20.74 -0.73 -3.79
CA ILE A 214 20.60 -2.16 -3.49
C ILE A 214 21.53 -2.97 -4.39
N LYS A 215 21.55 -2.69 -5.70
CA LYS A 215 22.50 -3.28 -6.64
C LYS A 215 23.94 -3.04 -6.19
N ALA A 216 24.22 -1.83 -5.72
CA ALA A 216 25.55 -1.48 -5.26
C ALA A 216 25.95 -2.23 -3.98
N LEU A 217 25.06 -2.30 -2.97
CA LEU A 217 25.27 -3.03 -1.72
C LEU A 217 25.51 -4.53 -1.97
N ILE A 218 24.72 -5.16 -2.85
CA ILE A 218 24.89 -6.59 -3.20
C ILE A 218 26.25 -6.82 -3.85
N ALA A 219 26.68 -5.93 -4.74
CA ALA A 219 27.98 -6.03 -5.37
C ALA A 219 29.16 -5.73 -4.43
N GLN A 220 28.93 -5.04 -3.30
CA GLN A 220 29.96 -4.79 -2.29
C GLN A 220 30.10 -5.96 -1.32
N ASP A 221 28.98 -6.40 -0.76
CA ASP A 221 29.01 -7.32 0.39
C ASP A 221 28.77 -8.77 -0.02
N HIS A 222 28.23 -9.01 -1.22
CA HIS A 222 27.69 -10.31 -1.66
C HIS A 222 26.67 -10.92 -0.69
N LYS A 223 26.02 -10.07 0.11
CA LYS A 223 25.02 -10.46 1.11
C LYS A 223 23.61 -10.25 0.56
N LYS A 224 22.70 -11.12 1.02
CA LYS A 224 21.27 -11.03 0.73
C LYS A 224 20.65 -9.81 1.41
N ILE A 225 19.78 -9.11 0.68
CA ILE A 225 19.07 -7.92 1.16
C ILE A 225 17.58 -8.21 1.25
N LEU A 226 16.95 -7.79 2.36
CA LEU A 226 15.50 -7.76 2.49
C LEU A 226 14.99 -6.36 2.15
N VAL A 227 14.09 -6.26 1.18
CA VAL A 227 13.47 -5.01 0.76
C VAL A 227 11.99 -5.07 1.11
N VAL A 228 11.52 -4.08 1.86
CA VAL A 228 10.15 -4.05 2.37
C VAL A 228 9.50 -2.70 2.19
N ALA A 229 8.17 -2.70 2.16
CA ALA A 229 7.36 -1.49 2.13
C ALA A 229 6.00 -1.74 2.84
N PRO A 230 5.28 -0.70 3.29
CA PRO A 230 3.97 -0.86 3.93
C PRO A 230 2.88 -1.36 2.97
N SER A 231 2.99 -1.08 1.66
CA SER A 231 1.97 -1.45 0.67
C SER A 231 2.49 -2.46 -0.36
N ASN A 232 1.63 -3.39 -0.80
CA ASN A 232 1.97 -4.35 -1.86
C ASN A 232 2.39 -3.64 -3.16
N THR A 233 1.72 -2.54 -3.53
CA THR A 233 2.05 -1.77 -4.74
C THR A 233 3.50 -1.25 -4.73
N ALA A 234 4.00 -0.80 -3.58
CA ALA A 234 5.38 -0.33 -3.45
C ALA A 234 6.38 -1.50 -3.55
N VAL A 235 6.08 -2.63 -2.91
CA VAL A 235 6.89 -3.86 -3.00
C VAL A 235 6.97 -4.36 -4.43
N ASP A 236 5.82 -4.38 -5.13
CA ASP A 236 5.69 -4.85 -6.50
C ASP A 236 6.55 -4.01 -7.46
N LEU A 237 6.48 -2.67 -7.33
CA LEU A 237 7.29 -1.75 -8.12
C LEU A 237 8.80 -1.97 -7.92
N LEU A 238 9.24 -2.14 -6.66
CA LEU A 238 10.64 -2.44 -6.36
C LEU A 238 11.06 -3.80 -6.90
N SER A 239 10.19 -4.81 -6.81
CA SER A 239 10.46 -6.16 -7.31
C SER A 239 10.74 -6.15 -8.81
N GLU A 240 9.89 -5.48 -9.59
CA GLU A 240 10.07 -5.34 -11.04
C GLU A 240 11.35 -4.55 -11.36
N LYS A 241 11.58 -3.39 -10.72
CA LYS A 241 12.78 -2.58 -11.01
C LYS A 241 14.10 -3.26 -10.64
N LEU A 242 14.13 -4.02 -9.56
CA LEU A 242 15.31 -4.77 -9.15
C LEU A 242 15.59 -5.94 -10.10
N HIS A 243 14.53 -6.61 -10.56
CA HIS A 243 14.64 -7.65 -11.57
C HIS A 243 15.16 -7.09 -12.91
N ASP A 244 14.71 -5.91 -13.32
CA ASP A 244 15.13 -5.24 -14.55
C ASP A 244 16.60 -4.81 -14.54
N GLU A 245 17.19 -4.64 -13.35
CA GLU A 245 18.62 -4.42 -13.17
C GLU A 245 19.43 -5.73 -13.12
N GLY A 246 18.79 -6.87 -13.39
CA GLY A 246 19.42 -8.20 -13.50
C GLY A 246 19.59 -8.94 -12.17
N LEU A 247 18.93 -8.50 -11.09
CA LEU A 247 19.02 -9.15 -9.78
C LEU A 247 18.07 -10.35 -9.68
N ASN A 248 18.50 -11.40 -8.99
CA ASN A 248 17.61 -12.51 -8.66
C ASN A 248 16.71 -12.14 -7.46
N VAL A 249 15.50 -11.68 -7.78
CA VAL A 249 14.47 -11.25 -6.84
C VAL A 249 13.52 -12.40 -6.50
N LEU A 250 13.17 -12.54 -5.22
CA LEU A 250 12.12 -13.43 -4.73
C LEU A 250 11.04 -12.62 -4.02
N ARG A 251 9.85 -12.54 -4.63
CA ARG A 251 8.68 -11.84 -4.07
C ARG A 251 7.88 -12.76 -3.16
N VAL A 252 7.81 -12.41 -1.87
CA VAL A 252 7.10 -13.16 -0.84
C VAL A 252 5.76 -12.50 -0.55
N GLY A 253 4.68 -13.29 -0.60
CA GLY A 253 3.30 -12.81 -0.51
C GLY A 253 2.73 -12.49 -1.88
N ASN A 254 1.43 -12.17 -1.93
CA ASN A 254 0.75 -11.97 -3.20
C ASN A 254 0.91 -10.55 -3.74
N PRO A 255 1.22 -10.43 -5.05
CA PRO A 255 1.19 -9.16 -5.75
C PRO A 255 -0.17 -8.46 -5.64
N ALA A 256 -0.16 -7.13 -5.55
CA ALA A 256 -1.36 -6.32 -5.82
C ALA A 256 -1.60 -6.17 -7.33
N ARG A 257 -0.52 -6.16 -8.13
CA ARG A 257 -0.60 -6.10 -9.60
C ARG A 257 -0.53 -7.49 -10.21
N VAL A 258 -1.37 -7.74 -11.21
CA VAL A 258 -1.51 -9.06 -11.87
C VAL A 258 -0.64 -9.13 -13.14
N SER A 259 0.54 -8.49 -13.17
CA SER A 259 1.44 -8.60 -14.32
C SER A 259 2.08 -9.99 -14.37
N GLU A 260 2.17 -10.59 -15.55
CA GLU A 260 2.81 -11.90 -15.73
C GLU A 260 4.26 -11.90 -15.23
N ARG A 261 4.97 -10.79 -15.50
CA ARG A 261 6.35 -10.56 -15.03
C ARG A 261 6.44 -10.62 -13.50
N LEU A 262 5.55 -9.94 -12.80
CA LEU A 262 5.57 -9.91 -11.34
C LEU A 262 5.14 -11.26 -10.74
N MET A 263 4.17 -11.95 -11.36
CA MET A 263 3.82 -13.31 -10.97
C MET A 263 5.02 -14.25 -11.07
N ALA A 264 5.83 -14.14 -12.12
CA ALA A 264 7.05 -14.93 -12.29
C ALA A 264 8.11 -14.71 -11.18
N LEU A 265 8.06 -13.57 -10.48
CA LEU A 265 8.94 -13.28 -9.35
C LEU A 265 8.45 -13.88 -8.03
N THR A 266 7.18 -14.29 -7.94
CA THR A 266 6.59 -14.79 -6.70
C THR A 266 7.20 -16.14 -6.28
N LEU A 267 7.27 -16.37 -4.97
CA LEU A 267 7.71 -17.66 -4.42
C LEU A 267 6.87 -18.82 -4.98
N ASP A 268 5.55 -18.68 -4.99
CA ASP A 268 4.65 -19.74 -5.44
C ASP A 268 4.86 -20.11 -6.91
N HIS A 269 5.06 -19.11 -7.77
CA HIS A 269 5.35 -19.35 -9.19
C HIS A 269 6.71 -20.02 -9.37
N LYS A 270 7.77 -19.50 -8.72
CA LYS A 270 9.11 -20.10 -8.78
C LYS A 270 9.14 -21.52 -8.23
N MET A 271 8.34 -21.81 -7.20
CA MET A 271 8.13 -23.18 -6.71
C MET A 271 7.44 -24.03 -7.77
N ALA A 272 6.39 -23.52 -8.42
CA ALA A 272 5.64 -24.25 -9.44
C ALA A 272 6.51 -24.65 -10.65
N GLU A 273 7.49 -23.81 -11.01
CA GLU A 273 8.46 -24.07 -12.08
C GLU A 273 9.66 -24.94 -11.65
N HIS A 274 9.87 -25.14 -10.35
CA HIS A 274 11.02 -25.88 -9.83
C HIS A 274 11.02 -27.34 -10.32
N PRO A 275 12.17 -27.91 -10.77
CA PRO A 275 12.23 -29.29 -11.27
C PRO A 275 11.62 -30.36 -10.34
N TYR A 276 11.94 -30.29 -9.04
CA TYR A 276 11.41 -31.22 -8.03
C TYR A 276 9.91 -31.04 -7.73
N MET A 277 9.27 -29.95 -8.14
CA MET A 277 7.84 -29.72 -7.89
C MET A 277 6.95 -30.71 -8.66
N ARG A 278 7.43 -31.21 -9.81
CA ARG A 278 6.71 -32.24 -10.58
C ARG A 278 6.58 -33.54 -9.78
N GLU A 279 7.62 -33.92 -9.07
CA GLU A 279 7.63 -35.12 -8.23
C GLU A 279 6.76 -34.93 -6.98
N ALA A 280 6.90 -33.78 -6.30
CA ALA A 280 6.05 -33.42 -5.16
C ALA A 280 4.55 -33.44 -5.53
N LYS A 281 4.17 -32.94 -6.71
CA LYS A 281 2.78 -33.00 -7.22
C LYS A 281 2.30 -34.44 -7.45
N LYS A 282 3.15 -35.34 -7.95
CA LYS A 282 2.80 -36.77 -8.12
C LYS A 282 2.56 -37.45 -6.77
N LEU A 283 3.47 -37.25 -5.82
CA LEU A 283 3.33 -37.74 -4.45
C LEU A 283 2.06 -37.21 -3.79
N LYS A 284 1.77 -35.91 -3.94
CA LYS A 284 0.54 -35.29 -3.42
C LYS A 284 -0.73 -35.94 -4.01
N LYS A 285 -0.74 -36.23 -5.32
CA LYS A 285 -1.86 -36.94 -5.96
C LYS A 285 -2.03 -38.35 -5.38
N GLN A 286 -0.93 -39.08 -5.20
CA GLN A 286 -0.93 -40.43 -4.63
C GLN A 286 -1.45 -40.43 -3.17
N ALA A 287 -1.03 -39.48 -2.34
CA ALA A 287 -1.54 -39.33 -0.98
C ALA A 287 -3.05 -39.08 -0.96
N ASN A 288 -3.55 -38.27 -1.89
CA ASN A 288 -4.98 -38.00 -2.02
C ASN A 288 -5.78 -39.23 -2.47
N GLU A 289 -5.20 -40.09 -3.33
CA GLU A 289 -5.81 -41.37 -3.72
C GLU A 289 -5.94 -42.32 -2.51
N PHE A 290 -4.90 -42.44 -1.68
CA PHE A 290 -4.97 -43.21 -0.43
C PHE A 290 -6.01 -42.65 0.54
N LYS A 291 -6.09 -41.32 0.68
CA LYS A 291 -7.12 -40.65 1.51
C LYS A 291 -8.52 -40.96 0.98
N ASN A 292 -8.76 -40.81 -0.32
CA ASN A 292 -10.04 -41.14 -0.95
C ASN A 292 -10.44 -42.61 -0.75
N MET A 293 -9.48 -43.54 -0.82
CA MET A 293 -9.72 -44.96 -0.52
C MET A 293 -10.10 -45.17 0.94
N ALA A 294 -9.49 -44.43 1.88
CA ALA A 294 -9.80 -44.50 3.31
C ALA A 294 -11.18 -43.93 3.67
N HIS A 295 -11.70 -42.99 2.88
CA HIS A 295 -13.03 -42.37 3.07
C HIS A 295 -14.18 -43.15 2.38
N LYS A 296 -13.91 -44.18 1.55
CA LYS A 296 -14.99 -44.98 0.94
C LYS A 296 -15.80 -45.73 2.01
N TYR A 297 -17.10 -45.43 2.08
CA TYR A 297 -18.04 -46.05 3.01
C TYR A 297 -18.16 -47.57 2.77
N LYS A 298 -18.10 -48.38 3.83
CA LYS A 298 -18.39 -49.82 3.80
C LYS A 298 -19.53 -50.14 4.77
N ARG A 299 -20.43 -51.02 4.32
CA ARG A 299 -21.73 -51.33 4.96
C ARG A 299 -21.60 -52.15 6.26
N ASN A 300 -20.48 -52.87 6.45
CA ASN A 300 -20.08 -53.52 7.70
C ASN A 300 -18.70 -52.96 8.11
N PHE A 301 -18.52 -52.63 9.40
CA PHE A 301 -17.31 -51.98 9.94
C PHE A 301 -16.72 -52.83 11.09
N GLY A 302 -16.07 -53.94 10.73
CA GLY A 302 -15.32 -54.81 11.63
C GLY A 302 -13.90 -54.32 11.92
N LYS A 303 -13.18 -55.06 12.78
CA LYS A 303 -11.80 -54.74 13.21
C LYS A 303 -10.82 -54.65 12.03
N ALA A 304 -10.87 -55.61 11.11
CA ALA A 304 -9.98 -55.63 9.94
C ALA A 304 -10.16 -54.42 9.01
N GLU A 305 -11.39 -53.91 8.88
CA GLU A 305 -11.67 -52.72 8.07
C GLU A 305 -11.19 -51.43 8.74
N ARG A 306 -11.25 -51.37 10.08
CA ARG A 306 -10.63 -50.27 10.86
C ARG A 306 -9.12 -50.27 10.71
N ASP A 307 -8.48 -51.44 10.78
CA ASP A 307 -7.03 -51.58 10.63
C ASP A 307 -6.59 -51.21 9.19
N GLN A 308 -7.36 -51.62 8.18
CA GLN A 308 -7.13 -51.23 6.78
C GLN A 308 -7.26 -49.72 6.57
N ARG A 309 -8.32 -49.11 7.13
CA ARG A 309 -8.53 -47.65 7.03
C ARG A 309 -7.39 -46.89 7.71
N LYS A 310 -6.96 -47.33 8.89
CA LYS A 310 -5.83 -46.76 9.60
C LYS A 310 -4.54 -46.84 8.78
N ALA A 311 -4.23 -48.01 8.20
CA ALA A 311 -3.05 -48.18 7.35
C ALA A 311 -3.05 -47.24 6.12
N LEU A 312 -4.22 -47.04 5.48
CA LEU A 312 -4.34 -46.11 4.34
C LEU A 312 -4.11 -44.65 4.76
N PHE A 313 -4.60 -44.25 5.94
CA PHE A 313 -4.31 -42.92 6.48
C PHE A 313 -2.84 -42.78 6.86
N ASP A 314 -2.25 -43.76 7.54
CA ASP A 314 -0.84 -43.73 7.93
C ASP A 314 0.07 -43.59 6.69
N GLU A 315 -0.26 -44.30 5.61
CA GLU A 315 0.43 -44.19 4.32
C GLU A 315 0.27 -42.79 3.70
N ALA A 316 -0.95 -42.26 3.65
CA ALA A 316 -1.21 -40.92 3.14
C ALA A 316 -0.44 -39.84 3.95
N HIS A 317 -0.40 -39.95 5.28
CA HIS A 317 0.35 -39.05 6.15
C HIS A 317 1.87 -39.13 5.89
N ARG A 318 2.41 -40.34 5.70
CA ARG A 318 3.82 -40.54 5.36
C ARG A 318 4.19 -39.84 4.06
N ILE A 319 3.39 -40.04 3.01
CA ILE A 319 3.62 -39.39 1.71
C ILE A 319 3.48 -37.87 1.84
N MET A 320 2.51 -37.36 2.60
CA MET A 320 2.36 -35.92 2.84
C MET A 320 3.57 -35.31 3.57
N LYS A 321 4.22 -36.06 4.49
CA LYS A 321 5.46 -35.64 5.13
C LYS A 321 6.63 -35.53 4.14
N GLU A 322 6.70 -36.45 3.19
CA GLU A 322 7.70 -36.44 2.11
C GLU A 322 7.47 -35.27 1.14
N VAL A 323 6.21 -35.00 0.77
CA VAL A 323 5.81 -33.81 0.00
C VAL A 323 6.25 -32.54 0.74
N GLY A 324 5.96 -32.45 2.04
CA GLY A 324 6.36 -31.29 2.86
C GLY A 324 7.88 -31.07 2.89
N SER A 325 8.65 -32.16 2.98
CA SER A 325 10.12 -32.12 2.95
C SER A 325 10.65 -31.68 1.59
N SER A 326 10.05 -32.17 0.50
CA SER A 326 10.40 -31.79 -0.87
C SER A 326 10.10 -30.31 -1.14
N GLU A 327 8.93 -29.83 -0.71
CA GLU A 327 8.57 -28.42 -0.81
C GLU A 327 9.51 -27.53 0.03
N GLN A 328 9.91 -27.96 1.23
CA GLN A 328 10.88 -27.22 2.04
C GLN A 328 12.23 -27.12 1.33
N TYR A 329 12.73 -28.21 0.74
CA TYR A 329 13.95 -28.20 -0.05
C TYR A 329 13.88 -27.21 -1.21
N ILE A 330 12.76 -27.19 -1.94
CA ILE A 330 12.54 -26.23 -3.04
C ILE A 330 12.62 -24.78 -2.53
N ILE A 331 11.96 -24.49 -1.41
CA ILE A 331 11.98 -23.16 -0.79
C ILE A 331 13.40 -22.76 -0.41
N ASP A 332 14.15 -23.67 0.23
CA ASP A 332 15.53 -23.41 0.66
C ASP A 332 16.47 -23.17 -0.52
N ASP A 333 16.32 -23.92 -1.61
CA ASP A 333 17.09 -23.72 -2.85
C ASP A 333 16.79 -22.35 -3.49
N LEU A 334 15.51 -21.98 -3.61
CA LEU A 334 15.09 -20.69 -4.15
C LEU A 334 15.59 -19.52 -3.29
N ILE A 335 15.46 -19.62 -1.97
CA ILE A 335 15.95 -18.62 -1.03
C ILE A 335 17.47 -18.51 -1.12
N THR A 336 18.20 -19.62 -1.23
CA THR A 336 19.67 -19.63 -1.32
C THR A 336 20.15 -18.89 -2.57
N LYS A 337 19.46 -19.07 -3.70
CA LYS A 337 19.79 -18.41 -4.97
C LYS A 337 19.37 -16.94 -5.03
N ALA A 338 18.41 -16.51 -4.21
CA ALA A 338 17.91 -15.14 -4.22
C ALA A 338 18.94 -14.15 -3.67
N GLN A 339 19.17 -13.06 -4.41
CA GLN A 339 19.99 -11.92 -3.95
C GLN A 339 19.13 -10.91 -3.17
N VAL A 340 17.87 -10.77 -3.57
CA VAL A 340 16.90 -9.88 -2.93
C VAL A 340 15.65 -10.66 -2.58
N ILE A 341 15.17 -10.49 -1.35
CA ILE A 341 13.83 -10.89 -0.95
C ILE A 341 12.99 -9.64 -0.79
N THR A 342 11.83 -9.59 -1.44
CA THR A 342 10.90 -8.46 -1.36
C THR A 342 9.60 -8.88 -0.68
N ALA A 343 9.14 -8.15 0.33
CA ALA A 343 7.90 -8.45 1.07
C ALA A 343 7.25 -7.17 1.62
N THR A 344 6.01 -7.25 2.11
CA THR A 344 5.50 -6.17 2.97
C THR A 344 6.16 -6.21 4.35
N LEU A 345 5.99 -5.16 5.17
CA LEU A 345 6.52 -5.14 6.55
C LEU A 345 6.11 -6.38 7.35
N VAL A 346 4.82 -6.71 7.37
CA VAL A 346 4.28 -7.92 8.01
C VAL A 346 4.67 -9.18 7.23
N GLY A 347 4.67 -9.11 5.90
CA GLY A 347 5.09 -10.21 5.02
C GLY A 347 6.54 -10.67 5.23
N ALA A 348 7.40 -9.82 5.81
CA ALA A 348 8.75 -10.20 6.23
C ALA A 348 8.76 -11.31 7.29
N ASN A 349 7.64 -11.55 7.98
CA ASN A 349 7.46 -12.68 8.90
C ASN A 349 6.69 -13.86 8.33
N HIS A 350 6.51 -13.92 7.01
CA HIS A 350 5.95 -15.10 6.35
C HIS A 350 6.77 -16.36 6.70
N TYR A 351 6.10 -17.49 6.92
CA TYR A 351 6.72 -18.71 7.47
C TYR A 351 7.94 -19.23 6.69
N THR A 352 8.02 -18.92 5.39
CA THR A 352 9.15 -19.31 4.53
C THR A 352 10.40 -18.48 4.75
N VAL A 353 10.27 -17.23 5.21
CA VAL A 353 11.38 -16.29 5.38
C VAL A 353 11.53 -15.79 6.82
N ARG A 354 10.63 -16.20 7.73
CA ARG A 354 10.57 -15.68 9.10
C ARG A 354 11.86 -15.87 9.90
N ASN A 355 12.55 -16.98 9.67
CA ASN A 355 13.76 -17.38 10.39
C ASN A 355 15.06 -16.91 9.71
N LEU A 356 14.96 -16.16 8.61
CA LEU A 356 16.13 -15.63 7.91
C LEU A 356 16.63 -14.37 8.60
N THR A 357 17.95 -14.20 8.60
CA THR A 357 18.63 -12.97 8.96
C THR A 357 19.25 -12.34 7.72
N TYR A 358 19.37 -11.02 7.75
CA TYR A 358 19.86 -10.21 6.65
C TYR A 358 20.98 -9.31 7.15
N HIS A 359 21.87 -8.92 6.25
CA HIS A 359 22.81 -7.86 6.59
C HIS A 359 22.11 -6.51 6.62
N THR A 360 21.36 -6.24 5.55
CA THR A 360 20.68 -4.97 5.33
C THR A 360 19.21 -5.20 5.06
N VAL A 361 18.38 -4.43 5.74
CA VAL A 361 16.96 -4.23 5.42
C VAL A 361 16.79 -2.85 4.80
N VAL A 362 16.07 -2.78 3.68
CA VAL A 362 15.66 -1.52 3.06
C VAL A 362 14.16 -1.38 3.24
N ILE A 363 13.72 -0.29 3.87
CA ILE A 363 12.30 0.05 4.04
C ILE A 363 11.96 1.24 3.15
N ASP A 364 11.22 0.99 2.06
CA ASP A 364 10.66 2.05 1.22
C ASP A 364 9.29 2.51 1.75
N GLU A 365 8.92 3.75 1.41
CA GLU A 365 7.74 4.44 1.93
C GLU A 365 7.63 4.40 3.47
N ALA A 366 8.78 4.50 4.17
CA ALA A 366 8.85 4.45 5.63
C ALA A 366 8.06 5.59 6.33
N GLY A 367 7.80 6.70 5.63
CA GLY A 367 6.93 7.79 6.13
C GLY A 367 5.44 7.43 6.17
N GLN A 368 5.04 6.31 5.56
CA GLN A 368 3.66 5.80 5.58
C GLN A 368 3.51 4.55 6.47
N ALA A 369 4.58 4.17 7.19
CA ALA A 369 4.60 2.97 8.00
C ALA A 369 4.37 3.30 9.49
N LEU A 370 3.50 2.53 10.15
CA LEU A 370 3.46 2.49 11.61
C LEU A 370 4.81 1.98 12.12
N GLU A 371 5.40 2.69 13.07
CA GLU A 371 6.67 2.27 13.65
C GLU A 371 6.67 0.82 14.17
N PRO A 372 5.63 0.33 14.89
CA PRO A 372 5.57 -1.07 15.31
C PRO A 372 5.77 -2.07 14.16
N ALA A 373 5.27 -1.78 12.95
CA ALA A 373 5.44 -2.63 11.79
C ALA A 373 6.88 -2.60 11.24
N CYS A 374 7.59 -1.47 11.34
CA CYS A 374 8.99 -1.37 10.93
C CYS A 374 9.91 -2.28 11.75
N TRP A 375 9.59 -2.52 13.03
CA TRP A 375 10.40 -3.38 13.89
C TRP A 375 10.40 -4.85 13.45
N ILE A 376 9.36 -5.33 12.77
CA ILE A 376 9.25 -6.72 12.27
C ILE A 376 10.47 -7.10 11.39
N PRO A 377 10.79 -6.38 10.30
CA PRO A 377 11.97 -6.66 9.49
C PRO A 377 13.28 -6.16 10.13
N ILE A 378 13.28 -5.06 10.88
CA ILE A 378 14.51 -4.47 11.48
C ILE A 378 15.20 -5.46 12.41
N LEU A 379 14.44 -6.22 13.20
CA LEU A 379 14.98 -7.22 14.13
C LEU A 379 15.69 -8.40 13.45
N LYS A 380 15.62 -8.49 12.13
CA LYS A 380 16.29 -9.51 11.31
C LYS A 380 17.57 -8.99 10.68
N ALA A 381 17.97 -7.75 10.94
CA ALA A 381 19.09 -7.10 10.26
C ALA A 381 20.10 -6.45 11.20
N GLN A 382 21.30 -6.19 10.65
CA GLN A 382 22.36 -5.44 11.31
C GLN A 382 22.36 -3.96 10.90
N LYS A 383 21.86 -3.68 9.68
CA LYS A 383 21.78 -2.37 9.07
C LYS A 383 20.39 -2.13 8.50
N VAL A 384 19.87 -0.92 8.65
CA VAL A 384 18.62 -0.47 8.04
C VAL A 384 18.85 0.75 7.14
N VAL A 385 18.19 0.72 5.99
CA VAL A 385 18.03 1.88 5.12
C VAL A 385 16.57 2.28 5.18
N LEU A 386 16.29 3.48 5.67
CA LEU A 386 14.93 4.04 5.65
C LEU A 386 14.81 4.98 4.46
N ALA A 387 13.78 4.80 3.64
CA ALA A 387 13.51 5.66 2.52
C ALA A 387 12.05 6.08 2.52
N GLY A 388 11.82 7.36 2.28
CA GLY A 388 10.46 7.90 2.28
C GLY A 388 10.46 9.41 2.30
N ASP A 389 9.30 9.96 2.60
CA ASP A 389 9.09 11.39 2.77
C ASP A 389 8.16 11.61 3.96
N HIS A 390 8.71 12.15 5.05
CA HIS A 390 7.97 12.43 6.28
C HIS A 390 7.17 13.74 6.18
N CYS A 391 7.31 14.50 5.09
CA CYS A 391 6.51 15.68 4.77
C CYS A 391 5.25 15.36 3.94
N GLN A 392 5.06 14.08 3.56
CA GLN A 392 3.84 13.56 2.92
C GLN A 392 2.98 12.80 3.94
N LEU A 393 1.91 12.14 3.48
CA LEU A 393 0.96 11.44 4.34
C LEU A 393 1.63 10.46 5.32
N SER A 394 1.26 10.62 6.59
CA SER A 394 1.52 9.66 7.67
C SER A 394 0.68 8.39 7.51
N PRO A 395 1.01 7.29 8.22
CA PRO A 395 0.14 6.12 8.29
C PRO A 395 -1.28 6.49 8.75
N THR A 396 -2.29 5.82 8.18
CA THR A 396 -3.68 5.94 8.64
C THR A 396 -3.82 5.34 10.04
N ILE A 397 -4.23 6.16 11.01
CA ILE A 397 -4.50 5.75 12.39
C ILE A 397 -5.98 5.92 12.69
N LYS A 398 -6.61 4.89 13.25
CA LYS A 398 -8.04 4.85 13.59
C LYS A 398 -8.33 5.58 14.88
N SER A 399 -7.46 5.43 15.88
CA SER A 399 -7.60 6.08 17.17
C SER A 399 -6.99 7.49 17.17
N ALA A 400 -7.85 8.49 17.27
CA ALA A 400 -7.44 9.87 17.50
C ALA A 400 -6.64 10.03 18.80
N GLU A 401 -6.88 9.18 19.81
CA GLU A 401 -6.11 9.15 21.04
C GLU A 401 -4.68 8.62 20.80
N ALA A 402 -4.55 7.47 20.13
CA ALA A 402 -3.23 6.90 19.83
C ALA A 402 -2.41 7.84 18.93
N ALA A 403 -3.04 8.46 17.94
CA ALA A 403 -2.42 9.46 17.08
C ALA A 403 -1.87 10.63 17.91
N ARG A 404 -2.69 11.23 18.79
CA ARG A 404 -2.28 12.36 19.65
C ARG A 404 -1.15 12.01 20.61
N LYS A 405 -1.12 10.78 21.11
CA LYS A 405 -0.06 10.28 21.99
C LYS A 405 1.22 9.88 21.24
N GLY A 406 1.26 10.05 19.92
CA GLY A 406 2.49 9.95 19.12
C GLY A 406 2.59 8.73 18.20
N LEU A 407 1.52 7.93 18.03
CA LEU A 407 1.54 6.81 17.07
C LEU A 407 1.65 7.30 15.60
N SER A 408 1.26 8.55 15.33
CA SER A 408 1.36 9.19 14.00
C SER A 408 2.79 9.58 13.61
N ILE A 409 3.70 9.66 14.58
CA ILE A 409 5.09 10.00 14.36
C ILE A 409 5.82 8.72 13.92
N THR A 410 6.19 8.67 12.65
CA THR A 410 6.84 7.48 12.06
C THR A 410 8.27 7.30 12.55
N LEU A 411 8.80 6.07 12.42
CA LEU A 411 10.21 5.80 12.69
C LEU A 411 11.13 6.66 11.80
N LEU A 412 10.75 6.89 10.54
CA LEU A 412 11.47 7.77 9.63
C LEU A 412 11.58 9.19 10.19
N GLU A 413 10.46 9.77 10.62
CA GLU A 413 10.38 11.12 11.18
C GLU A 413 11.24 11.27 12.45
N LYS A 414 11.19 10.26 13.34
CA LYS A 414 12.05 10.20 14.54
C LYS A 414 13.53 10.15 14.17
N CYS A 415 13.93 9.23 13.28
CA CYS A 415 15.33 9.05 12.91
C CYS A 415 15.90 10.24 12.11
N VAL A 416 15.08 10.93 11.30
CA VAL A 416 15.49 12.18 10.64
C VAL A 416 15.84 13.25 11.68
N SER A 417 15.02 13.36 12.73
CA SER A 417 15.23 14.34 13.80
C SER A 417 16.43 13.99 14.69
N LEU A 418 16.60 12.70 14.99
CA LEU A 418 17.67 12.20 15.88
C LEU A 418 19.04 12.15 15.19
N HIS A 419 19.09 11.81 13.90
CA HIS A 419 20.33 11.50 13.18
C HIS A 419 20.42 12.24 11.83
N PRO A 420 20.45 13.59 11.82
CA PRO A 420 20.54 14.38 10.59
C PRO A 420 21.75 14.02 9.72
N GLU A 421 22.84 13.54 10.31
CA GLU A 421 24.04 13.06 9.61
C GLU A 421 23.78 11.85 8.71
N ALA A 422 22.80 11.01 9.06
CA ALA A 422 22.40 9.83 8.28
C ALA A 422 21.45 10.17 7.11
N VAL A 423 20.92 11.41 7.07
CA VAL A 423 19.94 11.83 6.06
C VAL A 423 20.60 12.28 4.78
N SER A 424 20.08 11.80 3.65
CA SER A 424 20.41 12.27 2.30
C SER A 424 19.13 12.76 1.64
N LEU A 425 19.03 14.07 1.41
CA LEU A 425 17.93 14.69 0.67
C LEU A 425 18.17 14.55 -0.83
N LEU A 426 17.19 14.02 -1.55
CA LEU A 426 17.16 14.10 -3.01
C LEU A 426 16.58 15.46 -3.41
N ASP A 427 17.39 16.29 -4.04
CA ASP A 427 17.11 17.73 -4.21
C ASP A 427 16.57 18.10 -5.61
N GLU A 428 16.60 17.20 -6.58
CA GLU A 428 16.16 17.47 -7.95
C GLU A 428 14.98 16.57 -8.35
N GLN A 429 13.88 17.18 -8.80
CA GLN A 429 12.64 16.48 -9.20
C GLN A 429 12.42 16.49 -10.72
N TYR A 430 11.80 15.42 -11.22
CA TYR A 430 11.59 15.12 -12.65
C TYR A 430 10.11 14.98 -13.03
N ARG A 431 9.20 15.53 -12.22
CA ARG A 431 7.74 15.41 -12.39
C ARG A 431 7.06 16.71 -12.77
N MET A 432 7.28 17.77 -12.00
CA MET A 432 6.40 18.92 -11.90
C MET A 432 7.00 20.15 -12.58
N HIS A 433 6.15 21.01 -13.12
CA HIS A 433 6.54 22.37 -13.51
C HIS A 433 7.07 23.13 -12.28
N GLU A 434 8.00 24.08 -12.48
CA GLU A 434 8.66 24.79 -11.37
C GLU A 434 7.67 25.58 -10.49
N HIS A 435 6.65 26.19 -11.10
CA HIS A 435 5.57 26.89 -10.36
C HIS A 435 4.67 25.94 -9.55
N ILE A 436 4.45 24.70 -10.00
CA ILE A 436 3.67 23.71 -9.24
C ILE A 436 4.48 23.24 -8.02
N MET A 437 5.78 22.98 -8.25
CA MET A 437 6.72 22.56 -7.22
C MET A 437 6.99 23.65 -6.19
N GLY A 438 7.06 24.92 -6.61
CA GLY A 438 7.65 26.01 -5.84
C GLY A 438 7.07 26.18 -4.44
N TYR A 439 5.74 26.20 -4.31
CA TYR A 439 5.11 26.32 -3.00
C TYR A 439 5.39 25.13 -2.08
N SER A 440 5.33 23.90 -2.62
CA SER A 440 5.68 22.69 -1.88
C SER A 440 7.15 22.70 -1.42
N SER A 441 8.07 23.09 -2.30
CA SER A 441 9.49 23.26 -2.00
C SER A 441 9.73 24.26 -0.86
N GLN A 442 9.05 25.41 -0.91
CA GLN A 442 9.16 26.46 0.10
C GLN A 442 8.67 26.00 1.48
N VAL A 443 7.46 25.43 1.56
CA VAL A 443 6.82 25.11 2.85
C VAL A 443 7.39 23.84 3.49
N PHE A 444 7.64 22.80 2.71
CA PHE A 444 7.96 21.47 3.25
C PHE A 444 9.45 21.12 3.17
N TYR A 445 10.21 21.79 2.31
CA TYR A 445 11.58 21.38 1.99
C TYR A 445 12.58 22.54 2.00
N GLU A 446 12.25 23.66 2.65
CA GLU A 446 13.15 24.81 2.84
C GLU A 446 13.78 25.33 1.53
N ASN A 447 13.01 25.31 0.43
CA ASN A 447 13.47 25.67 -0.92
C ASN A 447 14.65 24.82 -1.46
N LYS A 448 14.92 23.66 -0.86
CA LYS A 448 16.02 22.77 -1.29
C LYS A 448 15.66 21.93 -2.53
N VAL A 449 14.37 21.79 -2.85
CA VAL A 449 13.92 21.00 -4.01
C VAL A 449 13.83 21.88 -5.25
N ARG A 450 14.48 21.46 -6.33
CA ARG A 450 14.54 22.13 -7.63
C ARG A 450 14.00 21.27 -8.77
N ALA A 451 13.42 21.91 -9.77
CA ALA A 451 12.93 21.24 -10.97
C ALA A 451 14.08 20.96 -11.94
N HIS A 452 14.20 19.72 -12.41
CA HIS A 452 15.12 19.39 -13.50
C HIS A 452 14.69 20.14 -14.78
N ALA A 453 15.66 20.50 -15.61
CA ALA A 453 15.43 21.28 -16.84
C ALA A 453 14.38 20.66 -17.78
N SER A 454 14.23 19.33 -17.77
CA SER A 454 13.24 18.62 -18.60
C SER A 454 11.79 18.85 -18.20
N VAL A 455 11.54 19.31 -16.97
CA VAL A 455 10.18 19.55 -16.44
C VAL A 455 9.97 20.97 -15.95
N ALA A 456 11.05 21.73 -15.67
CA ALA A 456 10.96 23.07 -15.09
C ALA A 456 9.95 23.98 -15.83
N ARG A 457 9.90 23.88 -17.16
CA ARG A 457 9.07 24.72 -18.04
C ARG A 457 8.07 23.95 -18.92
N HIS A 458 7.78 22.69 -18.61
CA HIS A 458 6.87 21.90 -19.44
C HIS A 458 5.40 22.34 -19.27
N SER A 459 4.69 22.55 -20.37
CA SER A 459 3.30 22.99 -20.35
C SER A 459 2.41 22.08 -21.21
N LEU A 460 1.09 22.29 -21.16
CA LEU A 460 0.17 21.61 -22.08
C LEU A 460 0.26 22.21 -23.49
N PHE A 461 0.50 23.50 -23.62
CA PHE A 461 0.74 24.17 -24.90
C PHE A 461 1.50 25.48 -24.65
N GLU A 462 1.99 26.10 -25.71
CA GLU A 462 2.69 27.38 -25.62
C GLU A 462 1.76 28.47 -25.07
N GLY A 463 2.19 29.16 -24.01
CA GLY A 463 1.40 30.19 -23.33
C GLY A 463 0.42 29.68 -22.25
N ASP A 464 0.35 28.37 -22.01
CA ASP A 464 -0.49 27.81 -20.93
C ASP A 464 0.08 28.10 -19.53
N THR A 465 -0.78 28.46 -18.58
CA THR A 465 -0.41 28.65 -17.18
C THR A 465 -0.38 27.31 -16.44
N SER A 466 0.74 26.97 -15.82
CA SER A 466 0.94 25.70 -15.10
C SER A 466 0.20 25.59 -13.77
N LEU A 467 -0.18 26.72 -13.17
CA LEU A 467 -0.87 26.78 -11.89
C LEU A 467 -2.06 27.74 -12.02
N VAL A 468 -3.22 27.35 -11.48
CA VAL A 468 -4.38 28.23 -11.36
C VAL A 468 -5.07 27.99 -10.02
N PHE A 469 -5.31 29.06 -9.26
CA PHE A 469 -6.24 29.05 -8.13
C PHE A 469 -7.51 29.80 -8.55
N VAL A 470 -8.65 29.13 -8.40
CA VAL A 470 -9.96 29.63 -8.80
C VAL A 470 -10.75 29.90 -7.54
N ASP A 471 -10.96 31.19 -7.28
CA ASP A 471 -11.63 31.63 -6.08
C ASP A 471 -13.14 31.67 -6.26
N THR A 472 -13.85 30.89 -5.43
CA THR A 472 -15.31 30.85 -5.38
C THR A 472 -15.90 31.80 -4.34
N ALA A 473 -15.08 32.57 -3.62
CA ALA A 473 -15.54 33.54 -2.64
C ALA A 473 -16.56 34.52 -3.25
N GLY A 474 -17.66 34.74 -2.54
CA GLY A 474 -18.74 35.63 -2.99
C GLY A 474 -19.62 35.09 -4.13
N CYS A 475 -19.44 33.84 -4.56
CA CYS A 475 -20.29 33.21 -5.59
C CYS A 475 -21.55 32.54 -5.02
N GLY A 476 -21.66 32.44 -3.69
CA GLY A 476 -22.77 31.73 -3.02
C GLY A 476 -22.68 30.21 -3.16
N PHE A 477 -21.46 29.67 -3.30
CA PHE A 477 -21.22 28.23 -3.46
C PHE A 477 -21.11 27.58 -2.08
N ASP A 478 -22.23 27.56 -1.35
CA ASP A 478 -22.24 27.11 0.04
C ASP A 478 -22.04 25.59 0.16
N GLU A 479 -21.22 25.18 1.13
CA GLU A 479 -21.06 23.77 1.42
C GLU A 479 -22.33 23.16 2.01
N LYS A 480 -22.56 21.87 1.74
CA LYS A 480 -23.68 21.08 2.26
C LYS A 480 -23.14 19.92 3.08
N LEU A 481 -23.78 19.66 4.23
CA LEU A 481 -23.44 18.53 5.08
C LEU A 481 -24.27 17.30 4.67
N GLU A 482 -23.60 16.25 4.19
CA GLU A 482 -24.23 14.96 3.88
C GLU A 482 -23.72 13.88 4.84
N GLY A 483 -24.50 13.65 5.90
CA GLY A 483 -24.12 12.74 6.99
C GLY A 483 -22.91 13.29 7.76
N THR A 484 -21.76 12.64 7.63
CA THR A 484 -20.49 13.04 8.28
C THR A 484 -19.46 13.62 7.31
N SER A 485 -19.86 13.89 6.05
CA SER A 485 -18.99 14.46 5.02
C SER A 485 -19.56 15.76 4.47
N SER A 486 -18.70 16.56 3.85
CA SER A 486 -19.07 17.83 3.21
C SER A 486 -19.10 17.66 1.69
N THR A 487 -20.01 18.39 1.05
CA THR A 487 -20.14 18.50 -0.41
C THR A 487 -20.28 19.96 -0.81
N ASN A 488 -19.93 20.27 -2.06
CA ASN A 488 -20.17 21.56 -2.68
C ASN A 488 -20.56 21.32 -4.14
N PRO A 489 -21.87 21.11 -4.42
CA PRO A 489 -22.36 20.81 -5.76
C PRO A 489 -22.05 21.90 -6.80
N GLU A 490 -22.06 23.16 -6.38
CA GLU A 490 -21.83 24.34 -7.20
C GLU A 490 -20.34 24.44 -7.60
N GLU A 491 -19.41 24.22 -6.66
CA GLU A 491 -17.98 24.09 -6.95
C GLU A 491 -17.70 22.92 -7.91
N ALA A 492 -18.37 21.77 -7.71
CA ALA A 492 -18.25 20.62 -8.60
C ALA A 492 -18.72 20.95 -10.03
N ALA A 493 -19.86 21.65 -10.15
CA ALA A 493 -20.42 22.03 -11.45
C ALA A 493 -19.49 23.00 -12.19
N LEU A 494 -18.92 23.99 -11.49
CA LEU A 494 -17.93 24.91 -12.05
C LEU A 494 -16.69 24.17 -12.57
N LEU A 495 -16.17 23.24 -11.77
CA LEU A 495 -15.01 22.43 -12.12
C LEU A 495 -15.28 21.60 -13.38
N ILE A 496 -16.41 20.90 -13.45
CA ILE A 496 -16.78 20.07 -14.61
C ILE A 496 -17.00 20.94 -15.86
N LYS A 497 -17.64 22.11 -15.72
CA LYS A 497 -17.81 23.07 -16.83
C LYS A 497 -16.47 23.49 -17.42
N HIS A 498 -15.52 23.93 -16.58
CA HIS A 498 -14.20 24.32 -17.05
C HIS A 498 -13.39 23.13 -17.60
N LEU A 499 -13.52 21.94 -17.00
CA LEU A 499 -12.91 20.73 -17.54
C LEU A 499 -13.42 20.42 -18.96
N THR A 500 -14.72 20.56 -19.22
CA THR A 500 -15.29 20.39 -20.56
C THR A 500 -14.70 21.38 -21.56
N GLN A 501 -14.54 22.64 -21.18
CA GLN A 501 -13.91 23.66 -22.03
C GLN A 501 -12.43 23.34 -22.30
N LEU A 502 -11.68 22.94 -21.27
CA LEU A 502 -10.28 22.56 -21.40
C LEU A 502 -10.12 21.33 -22.30
N VAL A 503 -10.96 20.31 -22.13
CA VAL A 503 -10.93 19.11 -23.00
C VAL A 503 -11.26 19.47 -24.44
N ALA A 504 -12.21 20.38 -24.68
CA ALA A 504 -12.52 20.86 -26.02
C ALA A 504 -11.31 21.55 -26.67
N ASP A 505 -10.63 22.48 -25.98
CA ASP A 505 -9.41 23.12 -26.51
C ASP A 505 -8.29 22.08 -26.74
N LEU A 506 -8.01 21.23 -25.74
CA LEU A 506 -6.97 20.20 -25.86
C LEU A 506 -7.26 19.21 -26.99
N SER A 507 -8.51 18.90 -27.28
CA SER A 507 -8.88 18.00 -28.39
C SER A 507 -8.51 18.54 -29.76
N THR A 508 -8.35 19.87 -29.90
CA THR A 508 -7.85 20.50 -31.13
C THR A 508 -6.34 20.40 -31.28
N ARG A 509 -5.62 20.14 -30.18
CA ARG A 509 -4.16 20.14 -30.09
C ARG A 509 -3.56 18.74 -29.98
N TYR A 510 -4.31 17.79 -29.41
CA TYR A 510 -3.86 16.45 -29.09
C TYR A 510 -4.70 15.39 -29.79
N THR A 511 -4.05 14.31 -30.23
CA THR A 511 -4.76 13.10 -30.64
C THR A 511 -5.37 12.42 -29.41
N LYS A 512 -6.41 11.58 -29.61
CA LYS A 512 -6.97 10.77 -28.51
C LYS A 512 -5.93 9.87 -27.84
N GLN A 513 -4.94 9.40 -28.59
CA GLN A 513 -3.87 8.55 -28.08
C GLN A 513 -2.93 9.33 -27.16
N ASP A 514 -2.46 10.49 -27.61
CA ASP A 514 -1.50 11.36 -26.89
C ASP A 514 -2.17 12.34 -25.93
N PHE A 515 -3.49 12.22 -25.75
CA PHE A 515 -4.27 13.10 -24.90
C PHE A 515 -3.73 13.10 -23.45
N PRO A 516 -3.51 14.29 -22.85
CA PRO A 516 -3.02 14.43 -21.48
C PRO A 516 -3.92 13.70 -20.48
N THR A 517 -3.29 13.07 -19.50
CA THR A 517 -4.01 12.38 -18.43
C THR A 517 -4.50 13.38 -17.37
N ILE A 518 -5.71 13.19 -16.86
CA ILE A 518 -6.39 14.12 -15.95
C ILE A 518 -6.78 13.40 -14.65
N ALA A 519 -6.60 14.06 -13.51
CA ALA A 519 -7.26 13.67 -12.28
C ALA A 519 -8.07 14.81 -11.66
N ILE A 520 -9.20 14.45 -11.07
CA ILE A 520 -9.98 15.30 -10.18
C ILE A 520 -9.84 14.70 -8.78
N ILE A 521 -9.33 15.49 -7.84
CA ILE A 521 -9.12 15.06 -6.47
C ILE A 521 -9.84 15.99 -5.48
N SER A 522 -10.34 15.40 -4.39
CA SER A 522 -10.97 16.12 -3.29
C SER A 522 -10.68 15.41 -1.96
N PRO A 523 -10.59 16.13 -0.82
CA PRO A 523 -10.48 15.50 0.49
C PRO A 523 -11.73 14.70 0.90
N TYR A 524 -12.90 15.02 0.34
CA TYR A 524 -14.19 14.54 0.84
C TYR A 524 -14.80 13.46 -0.06
N LYS A 525 -15.12 12.30 0.53
CA LYS A 525 -15.64 11.15 -0.23
C LYS A 525 -16.99 11.45 -0.90
N GLN A 526 -17.88 12.23 -0.27
CA GLN A 526 -19.16 12.58 -0.89
C GLN A 526 -19.00 13.57 -2.05
N GLN A 527 -18.04 14.50 -1.96
CA GLN A 527 -17.70 15.36 -3.10
C GLN A 527 -17.22 14.54 -4.30
N ILE A 528 -16.44 13.48 -4.06
CA ILE A 528 -16.04 12.53 -5.11
C ILE A 528 -17.23 11.83 -5.76
N THR A 529 -18.29 11.50 -5.01
CA THR A 529 -19.51 10.93 -5.57
C THR A 529 -20.17 11.89 -6.55
N ILE A 530 -20.38 13.15 -6.13
CA ILE A 530 -20.99 14.18 -6.97
C ILE A 530 -20.15 14.45 -8.24
N LEU A 531 -18.84 14.58 -8.09
CA LEU A 531 -17.93 14.79 -9.21
C LEU A 531 -17.97 13.64 -10.22
N LYS A 532 -18.11 12.40 -9.76
CA LYS A 532 -18.27 11.23 -10.64
C LYS A 532 -19.61 11.27 -11.37
N ASP A 533 -20.69 11.57 -10.68
CA ASP A 533 -22.03 11.62 -11.27
C ASP A 533 -22.12 12.73 -12.34
N GLN A 534 -21.55 13.90 -12.04
CA GLN A 534 -21.48 15.00 -13.01
C GLN A 534 -20.56 14.69 -14.19
N LEU A 535 -19.41 14.04 -13.97
CA LEU A 535 -18.53 13.58 -15.04
C LEU A 535 -19.25 12.58 -15.97
N LEU A 536 -20.01 11.63 -15.41
CA LEU A 536 -20.82 10.67 -16.18
C LEU A 536 -21.95 11.35 -16.97
N SER A 537 -22.44 12.49 -16.47
CA SER A 537 -23.51 13.26 -17.10
C SER A 537 -23.03 14.25 -18.17
N ALA A 538 -21.72 14.41 -18.37
CA ALA A 538 -21.13 15.31 -19.35
C ALA A 538 -20.75 14.56 -20.65
N PRO A 539 -21.53 14.68 -21.75
CA PRO A 539 -21.31 13.92 -22.98
C PRO A 539 -19.95 14.17 -23.62
N GLU A 540 -19.45 15.40 -23.56
CA GLU A 540 -18.18 15.83 -24.17
C GLU A 540 -16.96 15.16 -23.51
N LEU A 541 -17.11 14.74 -22.25
CA LEU A 541 -16.04 14.11 -21.47
C LEU A 541 -16.04 12.58 -21.61
N GLN A 542 -17.14 11.97 -22.08
CA GLN A 542 -17.27 10.51 -22.20
C GLN A 542 -16.19 9.90 -23.12
N ASP A 543 -15.90 10.59 -24.22
CA ASP A 543 -14.87 10.19 -25.19
C ASP A 543 -13.45 10.10 -24.59
N TYR A 544 -13.22 10.73 -23.43
CA TYR A 544 -11.95 10.78 -22.72
C TYR A 544 -12.04 10.16 -21.32
N GLY A 545 -13.12 9.45 -20.98
CA GLY A 545 -13.35 8.89 -19.65
C GLY A 545 -12.23 7.95 -19.16
N ASN A 546 -11.51 7.29 -20.08
CA ASN A 546 -10.34 6.47 -19.75
C ASN A 546 -9.07 7.27 -19.41
N LYS A 547 -9.03 8.57 -19.72
CA LYS A 547 -7.94 9.50 -19.40
C LYS A 547 -8.24 10.32 -18.14
N ILE A 548 -9.48 10.31 -17.65
CA ILE A 548 -9.94 11.09 -16.49
C ILE A 548 -10.18 10.15 -15.31
N SER A 549 -9.58 10.44 -14.15
CA SER A 549 -9.82 9.70 -12.91
C SER A 549 -10.30 10.62 -11.78
N VAL A 550 -11.28 10.17 -10.99
CA VAL A 550 -11.84 10.94 -9.87
C VAL A 550 -11.64 10.18 -8.56
N ASN A 551 -10.85 10.75 -7.64
CA ASN A 551 -10.32 10.03 -6.48
C ASN A 551 -10.17 10.93 -5.24
N THR A 552 -10.24 10.35 -4.04
CA THR A 552 -9.79 11.10 -2.84
C THR A 552 -8.27 11.24 -2.86
N ILE A 553 -7.75 12.25 -2.14
CA ILE A 553 -6.30 12.49 -2.00
C ILE A 553 -5.55 11.21 -1.59
N ASP A 554 -6.03 10.53 -0.54
CA ASP A 554 -5.44 9.30 0.00
C ASP A 554 -5.41 8.16 -1.04
N SER A 555 -6.50 7.98 -1.79
CA SER A 555 -6.58 6.93 -2.83
C SER A 555 -5.73 7.23 -4.07
N PHE A 556 -5.36 8.50 -4.26
CA PHE A 556 -4.54 8.96 -5.38
C PHE A 556 -3.04 8.97 -5.07
N GLN A 557 -2.65 8.55 -3.88
CA GLN A 557 -1.26 8.48 -3.47
C GLN A 557 -0.42 7.57 -4.38
N GLY A 558 0.80 8.00 -4.66
CA GLY A 558 1.73 7.32 -5.57
C GLY A 558 1.39 7.47 -7.06
N GLN A 559 0.24 8.04 -7.42
CA GLN A 559 -0.12 8.34 -8.80
C GLN A 559 0.35 9.75 -9.18
N GLU A 560 0.33 10.04 -10.49
CA GLU A 560 0.57 11.35 -11.09
C GLU A 560 -0.24 11.47 -12.39
N ARG A 561 -0.55 12.71 -12.78
CA ARG A 561 -1.28 13.05 -14.02
C ARG A 561 -0.72 14.31 -14.63
N ASP A 562 -0.93 14.47 -15.92
CA ASP A 562 -0.52 15.68 -16.63
C ASP A 562 -1.27 16.91 -16.09
N ILE A 563 -2.56 16.73 -15.79
CA ILE A 563 -3.47 17.74 -15.27
C ILE A 563 -4.09 17.23 -13.98
N VAL A 564 -4.09 18.06 -12.92
CA VAL A 564 -4.80 17.76 -11.68
C VAL A 564 -5.70 18.93 -11.32
N TYR A 565 -6.98 18.62 -11.07
CA TYR A 565 -7.94 19.50 -10.45
C TYR A 565 -8.09 19.12 -8.97
N ILE A 566 -8.06 20.10 -8.08
CA ILE A 566 -8.34 19.95 -6.66
C ILE A 566 -9.63 20.70 -6.33
N SER A 567 -10.64 19.97 -5.87
CA SER A 567 -11.88 20.54 -5.30
C SER A 567 -11.73 20.63 -3.78
N MET A 568 -11.65 21.85 -3.26
CA MET A 568 -11.44 22.12 -1.83
C MET A 568 -12.71 21.92 -1.00
N THR A 569 -13.89 22.06 -1.61
CA THR A 569 -15.23 21.78 -1.03
C THR A 569 -15.67 22.74 0.08
N ARG A 570 -14.75 23.20 0.93
CA ARG A 570 -15.08 24.01 2.11
C ARG A 570 -15.40 25.45 1.73
N SER A 571 -16.61 25.88 2.10
CA SER A 571 -17.13 27.24 1.91
C SER A 571 -18.19 27.49 2.98
N ASN A 572 -17.82 28.22 4.04
CA ASN A 572 -18.66 28.49 5.21
C ASN A 572 -18.23 29.81 5.89
N ALA A 573 -19.15 30.40 6.65
CA ALA A 573 -18.94 31.68 7.32
C ALA A 573 -18.01 31.58 8.55
N GLU A 574 -17.88 30.39 9.12
CA GLU A 574 -17.10 30.12 10.33
C GLU A 574 -15.59 29.98 10.06
N GLY A 575 -15.18 29.87 8.79
CA GLY A 575 -13.77 29.64 8.42
C GLY A 575 -13.29 28.22 8.75
N GLU A 576 -14.20 27.27 8.90
CA GLU A 576 -13.87 25.89 9.26
C GLU A 576 -13.41 25.10 8.04
N ILE A 577 -12.20 24.54 8.12
CA ILE A 577 -11.57 23.79 7.02
C ILE A 577 -11.56 22.27 7.24
N GLY A 578 -11.85 21.79 8.45
CA GLY A 578 -11.95 20.36 8.77
C GLY A 578 -10.72 19.55 8.34
N PHE A 579 -10.93 18.56 7.46
CA PHE A 579 -9.90 17.63 6.95
C PHE A 579 -8.73 18.31 6.23
N LEU A 580 -8.91 19.55 5.79
CA LEU A 580 -7.87 20.37 5.15
C LEU A 580 -6.83 20.90 6.15
N SER A 581 -7.04 20.75 7.47
CA SER A 581 -6.05 21.15 8.47
C SER A 581 -4.73 20.36 8.41
N ASP A 582 -4.76 19.14 7.87
CA ASP A 582 -3.56 18.34 7.61
C ASP A 582 -2.90 18.78 6.29
N ILE A 583 -1.93 19.70 6.41
CA ILE A 583 -1.20 20.25 5.27
C ILE A 583 -0.39 19.20 4.48
N ARG A 584 -0.07 18.03 5.07
CA ARG A 584 0.63 16.95 4.35
C ARG A 584 -0.26 16.36 3.26
N ARG A 585 -1.59 16.37 3.43
CA ARG A 585 -2.57 16.00 2.37
C ARG A 585 -2.49 16.95 1.20
N MET A 586 -2.38 18.25 1.45
CA MET A 586 -2.25 19.23 0.39
C MET A 586 -0.91 19.14 -0.32
N ASN A 587 0.19 18.91 0.42
CA ASN A 587 1.47 18.60 -0.20
C ASN A 587 1.34 17.40 -1.16
N VAL A 588 0.68 16.33 -0.70
CA VAL A 588 0.40 15.16 -1.53
C VAL A 588 -0.48 15.49 -2.72
N ALA A 589 -1.52 16.30 -2.58
CA ALA A 589 -2.48 16.62 -3.64
C ALA A 589 -1.85 17.47 -4.75
N MET A 590 -1.19 18.58 -4.37
CA MET A 590 -0.55 19.51 -5.33
C MET A 590 0.54 18.81 -6.14
N THR A 591 1.32 17.94 -5.50
CA THR A 591 2.50 17.30 -6.11
C THR A 591 2.18 16.10 -7.02
N ARG A 592 0.89 15.89 -7.33
CA ARG A 592 0.42 14.90 -8.33
C ARG A 592 0.37 15.45 -9.74
N ALA A 593 0.31 16.77 -9.89
CA ALA A 593 0.27 17.45 -11.18
C ALA A 593 1.65 17.46 -11.83
N ARG A 594 1.74 17.06 -13.10
CA ARG A 594 2.98 17.21 -13.86
C ARG A 594 3.04 18.60 -14.50
N LYS A 595 2.07 18.93 -15.36
CA LYS A 595 2.10 20.11 -16.23
C LYS A 595 1.17 21.22 -15.76
N LYS A 596 -0.05 20.87 -15.32
CA LYS A 596 -1.07 21.84 -14.91
C LYS A 596 -1.76 21.44 -13.61
N LEU A 597 -1.80 22.35 -12.65
CA LEU A 597 -2.52 22.24 -11.40
C LEU A 597 -3.61 23.31 -11.34
N ILE A 598 -4.86 22.90 -11.15
CA ILE A 598 -6.00 23.78 -10.93
C ILE A 598 -6.55 23.48 -9.54
N ILE A 599 -6.72 24.50 -8.71
CA ILE A 599 -7.36 24.38 -7.40
C ILE A 599 -8.59 25.28 -7.40
N VAL A 600 -9.74 24.72 -7.03
CA VAL A 600 -11.01 25.44 -6.91
C VAL A 600 -11.42 25.44 -5.45
N GLY A 601 -11.65 26.63 -4.88
CA GLY A 601 -12.06 26.75 -3.49
C GLY A 601 -12.38 28.18 -3.07
N ASP A 602 -12.98 28.31 -1.90
CA ASP A 602 -13.40 29.60 -1.35
C ASP A 602 -12.27 30.25 -0.53
N SER A 603 -11.69 31.34 -1.05
CA SER A 603 -10.62 32.07 -0.34
C SER A 603 -11.09 32.64 1.00
N ALA A 604 -12.36 33.04 1.13
CA ALA A 604 -12.87 33.64 2.37
C ALA A 604 -12.88 32.62 3.52
N THR A 605 -13.17 31.36 3.22
CA THR A 605 -13.08 30.26 4.20
C THR A 605 -11.64 29.78 4.37
N LEU A 606 -10.89 29.60 3.28
CA LEU A 606 -9.56 28.97 3.33
C LEU A 606 -8.48 29.87 3.93
N ALA A 607 -8.52 31.18 3.65
CA ALA A 607 -7.49 32.14 4.08
C ALA A 607 -7.43 32.33 5.60
N GLY A 608 -8.41 31.83 6.36
CA GLY A 608 -8.34 31.77 7.82
C GLY A 608 -7.19 30.90 8.36
N PHE A 609 -6.62 30.02 7.52
CA PHE A 609 -5.53 29.15 7.90
C PHE A 609 -4.23 29.52 7.14
N PRO A 610 -3.11 29.78 7.85
CA PRO A 610 -1.91 30.40 7.24
C PRO A 610 -1.39 29.70 5.98
N PHE A 611 -1.38 28.37 5.98
CA PHE A 611 -0.93 27.59 4.82
C PHE A 611 -1.74 27.86 3.55
N TYR A 612 -3.03 28.14 3.63
CA TYR A 612 -3.84 28.44 2.44
C TYR A 612 -3.76 29.90 2.05
N ALA A 613 -3.70 30.82 3.03
CA ALA A 613 -3.45 32.23 2.76
C ALA A 613 -2.14 32.44 2.00
N ASP A 614 -1.06 31.79 2.46
CA ASP A 614 0.25 31.86 1.82
C ASP A 614 0.24 31.23 0.41
N PHE A 615 -0.55 30.17 0.20
CA PHE A 615 -0.71 29.57 -1.14
C PHE A 615 -1.49 30.47 -2.10
N ILE A 616 -2.55 31.13 -1.61
CA ILE A 616 -3.31 32.10 -2.41
C ILE A 616 -2.40 33.26 -2.81
N ALA A 617 -1.66 33.84 -1.87
CA ALA A 617 -0.68 34.89 -2.14
C ALA A 617 0.42 34.41 -3.12
N TYR A 618 0.88 33.16 -2.99
CA TYR A 618 1.80 32.56 -3.95
C TYR A 618 1.20 32.51 -5.37
N SER A 619 -0.07 32.15 -5.49
CA SER A 619 -0.77 32.13 -6.79
C SER A 619 -0.96 33.54 -7.38
N GLU A 620 -1.27 34.55 -6.56
CA GLU A 620 -1.38 35.95 -6.99
C GLU A 620 -0.04 36.47 -7.54
N ASN A 621 1.06 36.20 -6.83
CA ASN A 621 2.40 36.58 -7.27
C ASN A 621 2.81 35.96 -8.62
N LEU A 622 2.24 34.82 -8.96
CA LEU A 622 2.45 34.15 -10.26
C LEU A 622 1.45 34.59 -11.34
N ASN A 623 0.53 35.53 -11.05
CA ASN A 623 -0.62 35.85 -11.91
C ASN A 623 -1.46 34.60 -12.24
N ALA A 624 -1.58 33.70 -11.28
CA ALA A 624 -2.30 32.42 -11.37
C ALA A 624 -3.62 32.41 -10.58
N TYR A 625 -3.97 33.50 -9.91
CA TYR A 625 -5.25 33.66 -9.22
C TYR A 625 -6.32 34.14 -10.20
N GLN A 626 -7.49 33.50 -10.19
CA GLN A 626 -8.65 33.84 -11.02
C GLN A 626 -9.92 33.81 -10.19
N SER A 627 -10.89 34.66 -10.51
CA SER A 627 -12.21 34.61 -9.90
C SER A 627 -13.11 33.60 -10.63
N ALA A 628 -13.93 32.85 -9.90
CA ALA A 628 -14.94 31.97 -10.50
C ALA A 628 -15.92 32.71 -11.44
N TRP A 629 -16.10 34.02 -11.29
CA TRP A 629 -16.86 34.86 -12.23
C TRP A 629 -16.29 34.89 -13.65
N GLU A 630 -14.98 34.66 -13.80
CA GLU A 630 -14.34 34.55 -15.13
C GLU A 630 -14.71 33.24 -15.84
N TRP A 631 -15.20 32.25 -15.08
CA TRP A 631 -15.53 30.90 -15.56
C TRP A 631 -17.04 30.66 -15.67
N MET A 632 -17.86 31.56 -15.12
CA MET A 632 -19.33 31.44 -15.08
C MET A 632 -20.03 31.79 -16.39
#